data_AF-A0A182EUP9-F1
#
_entry.id   AF-A0A182EUP9-F1
#
_cell.length_a   1.000
_cell.length_b   1.000
_cell.length_c   1.000
_cell.angle_alpha   90.00
_cell.angle_beta   90.00
_cell.angle_gamma   90.00
#
_symmetry.space_group_name_H-M   'P 1'
#
loop_
_entity.id
_entity.type
_entity.pdbx_description
1 polymer ?
#
loop_
_entity_poly.entity_id
_entity_poly.type
_entity_poly.pdbx_seq_one_letter_code
_entity_poly.pdbx_strand_id
1 'polypeptide(L)'
;MNLNEISARDRALIEQLREAIRDELLLVPAYDDDFSLLRWITGWDRKLDVIIPKIKCSLRSIAALGFNKYDFSTLEKISAHCDSLNELVKYIPGSLLGYDKQHNVISIQMIGHLDARNLLSCLRNSDLYILRIAETEGVMNLIRKNEKILGCQLGTLVIFDLDQIRLDRFSMPIVKVITTMFTQLQ
;
A
#
# COMPACT_ATOMS: atom_id res chain seq x y z
N MET A 1 -27.54 -7.82 -2.32
CA MET A 1 -26.42 -8.41 -3.08
C MET A 1 -25.34 -8.70 -2.06
N ASN A 2 -24.98 -9.97 -1.86
CA ASN A 2 -23.99 -10.33 -0.85
C ASN A 2 -22.62 -9.83 -1.35
N LEU A 3 -22.13 -8.69 -0.85
CA LEU A 3 -20.85 -8.09 -1.25
C LEU A 3 -19.64 -8.99 -0.95
N ASN A 4 -19.86 -10.13 -0.28
CA ASN A 4 -18.84 -11.06 0.17
C ASN A 4 -18.65 -12.28 -0.75
N GLU A 5 -19.48 -12.46 -1.79
CA GLU A 5 -19.33 -13.62 -2.68
C GLU A 5 -18.52 -13.27 -3.93
N ILE A 6 -17.34 -13.87 -4.03
CA ILE A 6 -16.51 -13.81 -5.23
C ILE A 6 -17.24 -14.52 -6.37
N SER A 7 -17.54 -13.76 -7.42
CA SER A 7 -18.27 -14.25 -8.59
C SER A 7 -17.53 -15.42 -9.27
N ALA A 8 -18.26 -16.32 -9.95
CA ALA A 8 -17.63 -17.43 -10.67
C ALA A 8 -16.60 -16.95 -11.72
N ARG A 9 -16.87 -15.80 -12.35
CA ARG A 9 -15.93 -15.14 -13.27
C ARG A 9 -14.66 -14.72 -12.55
N ASP A 10 -14.78 -14.08 -11.40
CA ASP A 10 -13.63 -13.60 -10.63
C ASP A 10 -12.82 -14.76 -10.06
N ARG A 11 -13.47 -15.85 -9.62
CA ARG A 11 -12.77 -17.08 -9.21
C ARG A 11 -11.90 -17.64 -10.33
N ALA A 12 -12.43 -17.74 -11.55
CA ALA A 12 -11.66 -18.23 -12.69
C ALA A 12 -10.46 -17.32 -13.02
N LEU A 13 -10.59 -16.00 -12.81
CA LEU A 13 -9.48 -15.06 -12.99
C LEU A 13 -8.46 -15.16 -11.85
N ILE A 14 -8.89 -15.41 -10.61
CA ILE A 14 -8.00 -15.64 -9.46
C ILE A 14 -7.10 -16.85 -9.73
N GLU A 15 -7.65 -17.98 -10.19
CA GLU A 15 -6.84 -19.16 -10.48
C GLU A 15 -5.84 -18.91 -11.62
N GLN A 16 -6.27 -18.23 -12.69
CA GLN A 16 -5.37 -17.86 -13.79
C GLN A 16 -4.25 -16.93 -13.32
N LEU A 17 -4.57 -15.94 -12.48
CA LEU A 17 -3.59 -15.04 -11.92
C LEU A 17 -2.62 -15.78 -11.01
N ARG A 18 -3.14 -16.56 -10.04
CA ARG A 18 -2.37 -17.38 -9.09
C ARG A 18 -1.37 -18.27 -9.81
N GLU A 19 -1.79 -18.93 -10.88
CA GLU A 19 -0.91 -19.76 -11.71
C GLU A 19 0.21 -18.92 -12.36
N ALA A 20 -0.13 -17.79 -12.95
CA ALA A 20 0.82 -16.95 -13.67
C ALA A 20 1.91 -16.33 -12.78
N ILE A 21 1.64 -16.19 -11.48
CA ILE A 21 2.52 -15.54 -10.49
C ILE A 21 2.99 -16.48 -9.38
N ARG A 22 2.85 -17.80 -9.59
CA ARG A 22 3.13 -18.83 -8.58
C ARG A 22 4.50 -18.65 -7.92
N ASP A 23 5.53 -18.37 -8.71
CA ASP A 23 6.90 -18.17 -8.21
C ASP A 23 6.99 -16.98 -7.25
N GLU A 24 6.29 -15.89 -7.53
CA GLU A 24 6.25 -14.71 -6.66
C GLU A 24 5.44 -14.94 -5.39
N LEU A 25 4.39 -15.76 -5.44
CA LEU A 25 3.64 -16.18 -4.25
C LEU A 25 4.48 -17.04 -3.31
N LEU A 26 5.43 -17.81 -3.82
CA LEU A 26 6.41 -18.51 -2.98
C LEU A 26 7.32 -17.52 -2.22
N LEU A 27 7.63 -16.36 -2.80
CA LEU A 27 8.43 -15.32 -2.15
C LEU A 27 7.61 -14.59 -1.06
N VAL A 28 6.33 -14.36 -1.32
CA VAL A 28 5.43 -13.64 -0.40
C VAL A 28 4.11 -14.41 -0.22
N PRO A 29 4.10 -15.51 0.57
CA PRO A 29 2.93 -16.39 0.69
C PRO A 29 1.69 -15.71 1.28
N ALA A 30 1.87 -14.57 1.96
CA ALA A 30 0.77 -13.79 2.50
C ALA A 30 -0.18 -13.24 1.44
N TYR A 31 0.23 -13.17 0.16
CA TYR A 31 -0.62 -12.73 -0.96
C TYR A 31 -1.34 -13.87 -1.67
N ASP A 32 -1.08 -15.14 -1.31
CA ASP A 32 -1.80 -16.29 -1.86
C ASP A 32 -3.15 -16.47 -1.15
N ASP A 33 -3.98 -15.45 -1.24
CA ASP A 33 -5.35 -15.45 -0.75
C ASP A 33 -6.29 -14.77 -1.76
N ASP A 34 -7.54 -15.22 -1.77
CA ASP A 34 -8.51 -14.79 -2.78
C ASP A 34 -8.78 -13.28 -2.72
N PHE A 35 -8.83 -12.66 -1.53
CA PHE A 35 -9.11 -11.22 -1.42
C PHE A 35 -7.92 -10.38 -1.89
N SER A 36 -6.68 -10.78 -1.61
CA SER A 36 -5.49 -10.12 -2.13
C SER A 36 -5.46 -10.17 -3.66
N LEU A 37 -5.65 -11.36 -4.26
CA LEU A 37 -5.65 -11.50 -5.71
C LEU A 37 -6.84 -10.79 -6.36
N LEU A 38 -8.01 -10.81 -5.72
CA LEU A 38 -9.19 -10.11 -6.19
C LEU A 38 -8.98 -8.59 -6.26
N ARG A 39 -8.26 -7.98 -5.32
CA ARG A 39 -7.94 -6.53 -5.37
C ARG A 39 -7.19 -6.15 -6.63
N TRP A 40 -6.22 -6.96 -7.05
CA TRP A 40 -5.47 -6.72 -8.28
C TRP A 40 -6.37 -6.89 -9.50
N ILE A 41 -7.23 -7.90 -9.49
CA ILE A 41 -8.19 -8.17 -10.55
C ILE A 41 -9.20 -7.02 -10.69
N THR A 42 -9.78 -6.54 -9.59
CA THR A 42 -10.77 -5.46 -9.62
C THR A 42 -10.13 -4.10 -9.88
N GLY A 43 -8.96 -3.82 -9.31
CA GLY A 43 -8.25 -2.54 -9.46
C GLY A 43 -7.77 -2.24 -10.88
N TRP A 44 -7.64 -3.27 -11.73
CA TRP A 44 -7.16 -3.16 -13.11
C TRP A 44 -8.19 -3.68 -14.13
N ASP A 45 -9.48 -3.52 -13.84
CA ASP A 45 -10.59 -3.88 -14.74
C ASP A 45 -10.53 -5.31 -15.29
N ARG A 46 -9.99 -6.26 -14.51
CA ARG A 46 -9.82 -7.68 -14.86
C ARG A 46 -8.89 -7.92 -16.06
N LYS A 47 -8.00 -6.97 -16.37
CA LYS A 47 -7.02 -7.07 -17.48
C LYS A 47 -5.75 -7.77 -17.02
N LEU A 48 -5.72 -9.10 -17.11
CA LEU A 48 -4.60 -9.91 -16.61
C LEU A 48 -3.24 -9.56 -17.25
N ASP A 49 -3.23 -9.17 -18.52
CA ASP A 49 -2.05 -8.71 -19.24
C ASP A 49 -1.40 -7.47 -18.60
N VAL A 50 -2.19 -6.59 -17.99
CA VAL A 50 -1.72 -5.42 -17.24
C VAL A 50 -1.35 -5.80 -15.81
N ILE A 51 -2.14 -6.67 -15.18
CA ILE A 51 -1.98 -7.06 -13.76
C ILE A 51 -0.69 -7.85 -13.53
N ILE A 52 -0.45 -8.87 -14.34
CA ILE A 52 0.65 -9.83 -14.13
C ILE A 52 2.01 -9.14 -13.98
N PRO A 53 2.47 -8.26 -14.91
CA PRO A 53 3.77 -7.62 -14.75
C PRO A 53 3.85 -6.73 -13.50
N LYS A 54 2.73 -6.09 -13.13
CA LYS A 54 2.66 -5.19 -11.96
C LYS A 54 2.77 -5.95 -10.65
N ILE A 55 1.90 -6.94 -10.43
CA ILE A 55 1.91 -7.72 -9.19
C ILE A 55 3.24 -8.47 -9.03
N LYS A 56 3.83 -8.99 -10.12
CA LYS A 56 5.16 -9.60 -10.07
C LYS A 56 6.22 -8.62 -9.58
N CYS A 57 6.22 -7.40 -10.10
CA CYS A 57 7.12 -6.36 -9.66
C CYS A 57 6.91 -6.05 -8.17
N SER A 58 5.67 -5.83 -7.74
CA SER A 58 5.33 -5.50 -6.35
C SER A 58 5.74 -6.60 -5.36
N LEU A 59 5.40 -7.86 -5.63
CA LEU A 59 5.74 -8.98 -4.73
C LEU A 59 7.25 -9.19 -4.65
N ARG A 60 7.97 -9.08 -5.77
CA ARG A 60 9.44 -9.15 -5.78
C ARG A 60 10.07 -8.00 -5.02
N SER A 61 9.54 -6.78 -5.12
CA SER A 61 10.01 -5.62 -4.35
C SER A 61 9.81 -5.82 -2.85
N ILE A 62 8.64 -6.30 -2.43
CA ILE A 62 8.35 -6.62 -1.03
C ILE A 62 9.34 -7.67 -0.51
N ALA A 63 9.56 -8.75 -1.27
CA ALA A 63 10.49 -9.81 -0.90
C ALA A 63 11.95 -9.34 -0.84
N ALA A 64 12.38 -8.54 -1.82
CA ALA A 64 13.75 -8.01 -1.90
C ALA A 64 14.07 -7.03 -0.78
N LEU A 65 13.08 -6.23 -0.35
CA LEU A 65 13.20 -5.33 0.80
C LEU A 65 13.02 -6.06 2.14
N GLY A 66 12.61 -7.34 2.12
CA GLY A 66 12.43 -8.17 3.30
C GLY A 66 11.20 -7.84 4.13
N PHE A 67 10.29 -6.99 3.64
CA PHE A 67 9.10 -6.55 4.38
C PHE A 67 8.12 -7.68 4.69
N ASN A 68 8.14 -8.76 3.91
CA ASN A 68 7.39 -9.99 4.20
C ASN A 68 7.84 -10.72 5.49
N LYS A 69 9.00 -10.35 6.06
CA LYS A 69 9.56 -10.95 7.29
C LYS A 69 9.38 -10.07 8.52
N TYR A 70 8.96 -8.81 8.35
CA TYR A 70 8.77 -7.89 9.47
C TYR A 70 7.45 -8.14 10.18
N ASP A 71 7.43 -7.84 11.48
CA ASP A 71 6.22 -7.92 12.29
C ASP A 71 5.39 -6.64 12.16
N PHE A 72 4.36 -6.70 11.32
CA PHE A 72 3.38 -5.63 11.12
C PHE A 72 2.04 -5.92 11.80
N SER A 73 2.05 -6.63 12.94
CA SER A 73 0.82 -7.07 13.61
C SER A 73 -0.01 -5.97 14.27
N THR A 74 0.54 -4.76 14.44
CA THR A 74 -0.17 -3.59 14.98
C THR A 74 0.24 -2.30 14.26
N LEU A 75 -0.56 -1.24 14.38
CA LEU A 75 -0.30 0.07 13.79
C LEU A 75 0.99 0.68 14.33
N GLU A 76 1.25 0.53 15.64
CA GLU A 76 2.44 1.05 16.31
C GLU A 76 3.71 0.40 15.78
N LYS A 77 3.67 -0.91 15.46
CA LYS A 77 4.81 -1.62 14.88
C LYS A 77 5.11 -1.15 13.46
N ILE A 78 4.07 -0.86 12.68
CA ILE A 78 4.22 -0.29 11.33
C ILE A 78 4.86 1.09 11.41
N SER A 79 4.31 1.98 12.25
CA SER A 79 4.86 3.33 12.44
C SER A 79 6.29 3.29 12.95
N ALA A 80 6.59 2.46 13.96
CA ALA A 80 7.94 2.31 14.49
C ALA A 80 8.94 1.79 13.45
N HIS A 81 8.53 0.86 12.59
CA HIS A 81 9.37 0.40 11.49
C HIS A 81 9.61 1.52 10.47
N CYS A 82 8.56 2.23 10.06
CA CYS A 82 8.67 3.35 9.12
C CYS A 82 9.62 4.43 9.65
N ASP A 83 9.47 4.81 10.92
CA ASP A 83 10.32 5.79 11.60
C ASP A 83 11.78 5.32 11.71
N SER A 84 12.04 4.02 11.73
CA SER A 84 13.38 3.44 11.79
C SER A 84 14.13 3.46 10.45
N LEU A 85 13.43 3.67 9.32
CA LEU A 85 14.04 3.67 7.99
C LEU A 85 14.98 4.87 7.79
N ASN A 86 14.58 6.05 8.31
CA ASN A 86 15.36 7.28 8.20
C ASN A 86 14.86 8.33 9.21
N GLU A 87 15.77 9.00 9.93
CA GLU A 87 15.40 10.07 10.87
C GLU A 87 14.58 11.20 10.24
N LEU A 88 14.80 11.49 8.96
CA LEU A 88 14.10 12.55 8.24
C LEU A 88 12.66 12.19 7.86
N VAL A 89 12.29 10.90 7.80
CA VAL A 89 10.90 10.51 7.46
C VAL A 89 9.92 10.82 8.59
N LYS A 90 10.41 10.96 9.82
CA LYS A 90 9.61 11.38 11.00
C LYS A 90 9.01 12.80 10.85
N TYR A 91 9.55 13.60 9.93
CA TYR A 91 9.06 14.94 9.61
C TYR A 91 8.02 14.95 8.48
N ILE A 92 7.69 13.78 7.89
CA ILE A 92 6.60 13.65 6.93
C ILE A 92 5.30 13.61 7.73
N PRO A 93 4.43 14.62 7.63
CA PRO A 93 3.24 14.69 8.46
C PRO A 93 2.15 13.75 7.93
N GLY A 94 1.52 13.04 8.87
CA GLY A 94 0.56 11.98 8.57
C GLY A 94 0.86 10.73 9.38
N SER A 95 -0.12 9.85 9.54
CA SER A 95 0.07 8.57 10.21
C SER A 95 -1.12 7.64 10.00
N LEU A 96 -0.98 6.42 10.48
CA LEU A 96 -2.11 5.50 10.66
C LEU A 96 -2.84 5.86 11.95
N LEU A 97 -4.16 6.01 11.89
CA LEU A 97 -4.97 6.51 13.02
C LEU A 97 -5.72 5.42 13.78
N GLY A 98 -6.02 4.29 13.12
CA GLY A 98 -6.91 3.29 13.69
C GLY A 98 -7.77 2.60 12.64
N TYR A 99 -9.00 2.28 13.04
CA TYR A 99 -9.98 1.63 12.20
C TYR A 99 -11.29 2.42 12.17
N ASP A 100 -12.00 2.37 11.05
CA ASP A 100 -13.36 2.90 10.96
C ASP A 100 -14.39 1.92 11.55
N LYS A 101 -15.69 2.27 11.43
CA LYS A 101 -16.79 1.43 11.92
C LYS A 101 -16.96 0.11 11.16
N GLN A 102 -16.34 0.00 9.98
CA GLN A 102 -16.33 -1.19 9.13
C GLN A 102 -15.01 -1.97 9.22
N HIS A 103 -14.12 -1.59 10.15
CA HIS A 103 -12.78 -2.14 10.33
C HIS A 103 -11.79 -1.91 9.17
N ASN A 104 -12.03 -0.91 8.32
CA ASN A 104 -11.02 -0.43 7.37
C ASN A 104 -9.92 0.32 8.12
N VAL A 105 -8.68 0.19 7.67
CA VAL A 105 -7.55 0.92 8.26
C VAL A 105 -7.63 2.39 7.86
N ILE A 106 -7.58 3.29 8.84
CA ILE A 106 -7.60 4.74 8.61
C ILE A 106 -6.17 5.27 8.55
N SER A 107 -5.86 6.02 7.50
CA SER A 107 -4.65 6.84 7.44
C SER A 107 -4.99 8.30 7.19
N ILE A 108 -4.15 9.21 7.69
CA ILE A 108 -4.23 10.64 7.42
C ILE A 108 -2.95 11.10 6.72
N GLN A 109 -3.12 11.90 5.67
CA GLN A 109 -2.05 12.51 4.89
C GLN A 109 -2.21 14.03 4.98
N MET A 110 -1.33 14.69 5.73
CA MET A 110 -1.40 16.13 5.99
C MET A 110 -0.62 16.91 4.93
N ILE A 111 -1.15 16.94 3.71
CA ILE A 111 -0.44 17.44 2.52
C ILE A 111 -0.04 18.91 2.67
N GLY A 112 -0.94 19.77 3.17
CA GLY A 112 -0.62 21.20 3.26
C GLY A 112 0.42 21.55 4.32
N HIS A 113 0.68 20.65 5.28
CA HIS A 113 1.73 20.78 6.27
C HIS A 113 3.07 20.15 5.84
N LEU A 114 3.12 19.48 4.69
CA LEU A 114 4.34 18.84 4.19
C LEU A 114 5.33 19.89 3.68
N ASP A 115 6.52 19.98 4.31
CA ASP A 115 7.63 20.77 3.79
C ASP A 115 8.39 20.00 2.70
N ALA A 116 7.69 19.75 1.59
CA ALA A 116 8.20 18.92 0.49
C ALA A 116 9.51 19.46 -0.10
N ARG A 117 9.71 20.79 -0.11
CA ARG A 117 10.93 21.39 -0.67
C ARG A 117 12.15 21.01 0.14
N ASN A 118 12.12 21.22 1.46
CA ASN A 118 13.26 20.95 2.31
C ASN A 118 13.46 19.44 2.49
N LEU A 119 12.37 18.67 2.63
CA LEU A 119 12.46 17.21 2.71
C LEU A 119 13.15 16.60 1.49
N LEU A 120 12.75 17.00 0.26
CA LEU A 120 13.38 16.48 -0.96
C LEU A 120 14.83 16.94 -1.16
N SER A 121 15.28 17.99 -0.49
CA SER A 121 16.70 18.38 -0.50
C SER A 121 17.57 17.52 0.42
N CYS A 122 16.96 16.86 1.41
CA CYS A 122 17.66 16.10 2.44
C CYS A 122 17.47 14.58 2.32
N LEU A 123 16.42 14.13 1.63
CA LEU A 123 16.09 12.72 1.43
C LEU A 123 16.45 12.25 0.03
N ARG A 124 16.82 10.97 -0.08
CA ARG A 124 16.83 10.30 -1.39
C ARG A 124 15.39 9.95 -1.76
N ASN A 125 15.04 10.10 -3.03
CA ASN A 125 13.72 9.66 -3.52
C ASN A 125 13.47 8.18 -3.22
N SER A 126 14.52 7.34 -3.24
CA SER A 126 14.42 5.93 -2.85
C SER A 126 13.94 5.71 -1.43
N ASP A 127 14.32 6.58 -0.49
CA ASP A 127 13.93 6.45 0.92
C ASP A 127 12.42 6.67 1.06
N LEU A 128 11.86 7.62 0.29
CA LEU A 128 10.42 7.86 0.22
C LEU A 128 9.67 6.68 -0.40
N TYR A 129 10.24 6.03 -1.42
CA TYR A 129 9.63 4.86 -2.05
C TYR A 129 9.66 3.65 -1.12
N ILE A 130 10.79 3.38 -0.46
CA ILE A 130 10.94 2.31 0.53
C ILE A 130 9.96 2.53 1.69
N LEU A 131 9.86 3.75 2.21
CA LEU A 131 8.88 4.13 3.24
C LEU A 131 7.46 3.77 2.82
N ARG A 132 7.05 4.16 1.60
CA ARG A 132 5.69 3.88 1.12
C ARG A 132 5.41 2.41 0.90
N ILE A 133 6.39 1.65 0.38
CA ILE A 133 6.24 0.20 0.23
C ILE A 133 6.10 -0.45 1.62
N ALA A 134 6.91 -0.04 2.61
CA ALA A 134 6.85 -0.54 3.97
C ALA A 134 5.51 -0.26 4.65
N GLU A 135 5.04 1.00 4.60
CA GLU A 135 3.75 1.40 5.15
C GLU A 135 2.60 0.62 4.49
N THR A 136 2.63 0.50 3.15
CA THR A 136 1.59 -0.21 2.39
C THR A 136 1.57 -1.70 2.72
N GLU A 137 2.72 -2.36 2.79
CA GLU A 137 2.78 -3.77 3.17
C GLU A 137 2.32 -3.98 4.62
N GLY A 138 2.68 -3.07 5.52
CA GLY A 138 2.20 -3.09 6.90
C GLY A 138 0.68 -2.98 7.00
N VAL A 139 0.09 -2.02 6.28
CA VAL A 139 -1.37 -1.85 6.22
C VAL A 139 -2.05 -3.08 5.60
N MET A 140 -1.50 -3.63 4.53
CA MET A 140 -2.01 -4.85 3.90
C MET A 140 -1.92 -6.07 4.83
N ASN A 141 -0.90 -6.14 5.69
CA ASN A 141 -0.81 -7.19 6.72
C ASN A 141 -1.98 -7.13 7.70
N LEU A 142 -2.30 -5.93 8.21
CA LEU A 142 -3.44 -5.70 9.10
C LEU A 142 -4.77 -6.03 8.43
N ILE A 143 -4.94 -5.58 7.18
CA ILE A 143 -6.13 -5.85 6.38
C ILE A 143 -6.33 -7.36 6.25
N ARG A 144 -5.37 -8.10 5.69
CA ARG A 144 -5.49 -9.55 5.50
C ARG A 144 -5.76 -10.30 6.79
N LYS A 145 -5.15 -9.87 7.91
CA LYS A 145 -5.41 -10.44 9.23
C LYS A 145 -6.87 -10.26 9.64
N ASN A 146 -7.41 -9.05 9.50
CA ASN A 146 -8.79 -8.75 9.87
C ASN A 146 -9.81 -9.40 8.92
N GLU A 147 -9.49 -9.51 7.63
CA GLU A 147 -10.31 -10.22 6.65
C GLU A 147 -10.50 -11.70 7.01
N LYS A 148 -9.43 -12.36 7.48
CA LYS A 148 -9.51 -13.75 7.97
C LYS A 148 -10.42 -13.90 9.19
N ILE A 149 -10.52 -12.86 10.03
CA ILE A 149 -11.36 -12.86 11.23
C ILE A 149 -12.82 -12.55 10.88
N LEU A 150 -13.04 -11.58 9.99
CA LEU A 150 -14.37 -11.05 9.67
C LEU A 150 -15.05 -11.75 8.48
N GLY A 151 -14.29 -12.46 7.65
CA GLY A 151 -14.80 -13.20 6.49
C GLY A 151 -15.32 -12.31 5.36
N CYS A 152 -14.89 -11.04 5.30
CA CYS A 152 -15.26 -10.09 4.26
C CYS A 152 -14.04 -9.30 3.78
N GLN A 153 -14.15 -8.70 2.59
CA GLN A 153 -13.08 -7.87 2.05
C GLN A 153 -13.02 -6.52 2.77
N LEU A 154 -11.83 -6.11 3.20
CA LEU A 154 -11.58 -4.83 3.86
C LEU A 154 -10.68 -3.92 3.01
N GLY A 155 -10.61 -2.65 3.37
CA GLY A 155 -9.79 -1.67 2.66
C GLY A 155 -9.14 -0.64 3.57
N THR A 156 -8.80 0.48 2.96
CA THR A 156 -8.23 1.66 3.62
C THR A 156 -9.16 2.86 3.43
N LEU A 157 -9.24 3.69 4.47
CA LEU A 157 -9.85 5.02 4.40
C LEU A 157 -8.72 6.03 4.54
N VAL A 158 -8.46 6.80 3.47
CA VAL A 158 -7.41 7.82 3.46
C VAL A 158 -8.03 9.19 3.61
N ILE A 159 -7.65 9.91 4.66
CA ILE A 159 -8.02 11.31 4.89
C ILE A 159 -6.92 12.19 4.32
N PHE A 160 -7.24 12.97 3.30
CA PHE A 160 -6.33 13.99 2.78
C PHE A 160 -6.67 15.34 3.43
N ASP A 161 -5.80 15.79 4.32
CA ASP A 161 -5.88 17.12 4.89
C ASP A 161 -5.10 18.10 4.00
N LEU A 162 -5.85 19.03 3.40
CA LEU A 162 -5.35 20.05 2.49
C LEU A 162 -5.28 21.43 3.16
N ASP A 163 -5.50 21.55 4.47
CA ASP A 163 -5.33 22.82 5.16
C ASP A 163 -3.89 23.33 5.01
N GLN A 164 -3.72 24.64 4.88
CA GLN A 164 -2.44 25.31 4.59
C GLN A 164 -1.77 24.92 3.27
N ILE A 165 -2.46 24.23 2.36
CA ILE A 165 -1.86 23.94 1.04
C ILE A 165 -1.57 25.24 0.30
N ARG A 166 -0.34 25.35 -0.22
CA ARG A 166 0.09 26.50 -1.00
C ARG A 166 0.56 26.06 -2.38
N LEU A 167 -0.20 26.40 -3.41
CA LEU A 167 0.06 25.98 -4.80
C LEU A 167 1.39 26.52 -5.35
N ASP A 168 1.85 27.68 -4.87
CA ASP A 168 3.15 28.28 -5.21
C ASP A 168 4.35 27.43 -4.77
N ARG A 169 4.15 26.46 -3.88
CA ARG A 169 5.19 25.52 -3.42
C ARG A 169 5.31 24.27 -4.28
N PHE A 170 4.35 23.98 -5.16
CA PHE A 170 4.41 22.82 -6.05
C PHE A 170 5.37 23.07 -7.22
N SER A 171 6.62 22.67 -7.03
CA SER A 171 7.60 22.63 -8.12
C SER A 171 7.46 21.34 -8.92
N MET A 172 7.86 21.36 -10.20
CA MET A 172 7.84 20.16 -11.04
C MET A 172 8.59 18.95 -10.43
N PRO A 173 9.75 19.12 -9.75
CA PRO A 173 10.38 18.02 -9.01
C PRO A 173 9.48 17.41 -7.93
N ILE A 174 8.80 18.23 -7.12
CA ILE A 174 7.88 17.77 -6.07
C ILE A 174 6.73 16.99 -6.70
N VAL A 175 6.12 17.54 -7.76
CA VAL A 175 5.04 16.86 -8.49
C VAL A 175 5.52 15.51 -9.00
N LYS A 176 6.70 15.43 -9.62
CA LYS A 176 7.25 14.17 -10.15
C LYS A 176 7.46 13.12 -9.06
N VAL A 177 7.99 13.50 -7.90
CA VAL A 177 8.20 12.56 -6.78
C VAL A 177 6.85 12.07 -6.25
N ILE A 178 5.91 12.99 -5.99
CA ILE A 178 4.56 12.64 -5.51
C ILE A 178 3.84 11.74 -6.51
N THR A 179 3.85 12.07 -7.80
CA THR A 179 3.25 11.24 -8.85
C THR A 179 3.91 9.86 -8.89
N THR A 180 5.24 9.78 -8.78
CA THR A 180 5.94 8.49 -8.76
C THR A 180 5.56 7.67 -7.53
N MET A 181 5.44 8.30 -6.35
CA MET A 181 4.96 7.63 -5.14
C MET A 181 3.54 7.07 -5.34
N PHE A 182 2.63 7.84 -5.93
CA PHE A 182 1.29 7.34 -6.27
C PHE A 182 1.32 6.20 -7.29
N THR A 183 2.20 6.24 -8.29
CA THR A 183 2.36 5.13 -9.25
C THR A 183 2.89 3.86 -8.59
N GLN A 184 3.74 3.97 -7.56
CA GLN A 184 4.17 2.79 -6.78
C GLN A 184 3.04 2.18 -5.93
N LEU A 185 1.96 2.94 -5.69
CA LEU A 185 0.76 2.48 -4.99
C LEU A 185 -0.29 1.86 -5.93
N GLN A 186 -0.03 1.80 -7.25
CA GLN A 186 -0.94 1.30 -8.31
C GLN A 186 -0.43 0.03 -9.01
#